data_AF-A0A224Y0N2-F1
#
_entry.id   AF-A0A224Y0N2-F1
#
_cell.length_a   1.000
_cell.length_b   1.000
_cell.length_c   1.000
_cell.angle_alpha   90.00
_cell.angle_beta   90.00
_cell.angle_gamma   90.00
#
_symmetry.space_group_name_H-M   'P 1'
#
loop_
_entity.id
_entity.type
_entity.pdbx_description
1 polymer ?
#
loop_
_entity_poly.entity_id
_entity_poly.type
_entity_poly.pdbx_seq_one_letter_code
_entity_poly.pdbx_strand_id
1 'polypeptide(L)'
;VHPLIQRHVHNPCGNKNGNCQHMCIVTAGSQGVGSLGYRCACSVGWRLAVDLKNCNLVEEFLLYSQQRFIKGRVLDPVLENFSDAILPYASRRARFVGLDFDARDEHIYYSDVLQDVIYRIHKNGTGREIVLASQNEGVEGLAVD
;
A
#
# COMPACT_ATOMS: atom_id res chain seq x y z
N VAL A 1 15.97 27.16 2.27
CA VAL A 1 14.67 27.52 1.66
C VAL A 1 14.39 28.98 1.99
N HIS A 2 14.08 29.83 1.01
CA HIS A 2 13.98 31.28 1.26
C HIS A 2 12.60 31.64 1.84
N PRO A 3 12.49 32.37 2.97
CA PRO A 3 11.22 32.66 3.66
C PRO A 3 10.16 33.36 2.78
N LEU A 4 10.60 34.17 1.81
CA LEU A 4 9.69 34.85 0.88
C LEU A 4 8.99 33.91 -0.13
N ILE A 5 9.48 32.68 -0.31
CA ILE A 5 8.93 31.68 -1.24
C ILE A 5 7.96 30.73 -0.51
N GLN A 6 7.97 30.72 0.82
CA GLN A 6 7.07 29.94 1.67
C GLN A 6 6.51 30.85 2.77
N ARG A 7 5.54 31.68 2.38
CA ARG A 7 4.87 32.59 3.33
C ARG A 7 4.28 31.79 4.48
N HIS A 8 4.54 32.25 5.71
CA HIS A 8 3.96 31.65 6.90
C HIS A 8 2.44 31.86 6.89
N VAL A 9 1.68 30.77 6.93
CA VAL A 9 0.22 30.75 7.00
C VAL A 9 -0.24 29.77 8.07
N HIS A 10 -1.43 29.97 8.62
CA HIS A 10 -1.99 29.05 9.60
C HIS A 10 -2.23 27.68 8.94
N ASN A 11 -1.57 26.63 9.46
CA ASN A 11 -1.77 25.27 9.00
C ASN A 11 -2.98 24.64 9.73
N PRO A 12 -4.07 24.29 9.03
CA PRO A 12 -5.25 23.69 9.66
C PRO A 12 -4.97 22.30 10.27
N CYS A 13 -3.90 21.62 9.85
CA CYS A 13 -3.41 20.38 10.46
C CYS A 13 -2.55 20.60 11.71
N GLY A 14 -2.20 21.85 12.03
CA GLY A 14 -1.15 22.18 13.01
C GLY A 14 -1.44 21.74 14.44
N ASN A 15 -2.71 21.60 14.82
CA ASN A 15 -3.09 21.07 16.12
C ASN A 15 -3.41 19.58 16.03
N LYS A 16 -2.63 18.74 16.71
CA LYS A 16 -2.79 17.26 16.78
C LYS A 16 -3.05 16.60 15.42
N ASN A 17 -2.37 17.02 14.35
CA ASN A 17 -2.56 16.49 12.99
C ASN A 17 -4.01 16.62 12.48
N GLY A 18 -4.74 17.67 12.86
CA GLY A 18 -6.19 17.78 12.56
C GLY A 18 -7.06 16.73 13.25
N ASN A 19 -6.51 16.02 14.24
CA ASN A 19 -7.04 14.78 14.81
C ASN A 19 -7.17 13.61 13.79
N CYS A 20 -6.37 13.61 12.72
CA CYS A 20 -6.28 12.48 11.79
C CYS A 20 -5.39 11.38 12.37
N GLN A 21 -5.80 10.11 12.25
CA GLN A 21 -5.03 8.96 12.72
C GLN A 21 -3.71 8.77 11.95
N HIS A 22 -3.74 8.87 10.62
CA HIS A 22 -2.56 8.71 9.77
C HIS A 22 -2.08 10.06 9.23
N MET A 23 -2.68 10.55 8.14
CA MET A 23 -2.21 11.75 7.44
C MET A 23 -3.27 12.85 7.45
N CYS A 24 -2.83 14.09 7.64
CA CYS A 24 -3.64 15.30 7.44
C CYS A 24 -3.17 16.03 6.19
N ILE A 25 -4.03 16.11 5.18
CA ILE A 25 -3.73 16.71 3.88
C ILE A 25 -4.43 18.06 3.81
N VAL A 26 -3.65 19.14 3.65
CA VAL A 26 -4.19 20.49 3.46
C VAL A 26 -4.92 20.57 2.11
N THR A 27 -6.12 21.15 2.12
CA THR A 27 -6.97 21.33 0.95
C THR A 27 -7.41 22.78 0.82
N ALA A 28 -8.06 23.13 -0.29
CA ALA A 28 -8.81 24.37 -0.36
C ALA A 28 -9.92 24.36 0.70
N GLY A 29 -10.07 25.47 1.41
CA GLY A 29 -11.16 25.72 2.34
C GLY A 29 -12.42 26.23 1.64
N SER A 30 -13.53 26.27 2.38
CA SER A 30 -14.82 26.76 1.88
C SER A 30 -15.05 28.27 2.08
N GLN A 31 -14.17 28.94 2.83
CA GLN A 31 -14.34 30.33 3.27
C GLN A 31 -13.70 31.35 2.30
N GLY A 32 -13.80 31.09 1.00
CA GLY A 32 -13.30 31.97 -0.07
C GLY A 32 -11.91 31.62 -0.61
N VAL A 33 -11.47 32.41 -1.59
CA VAL A 33 -10.23 32.20 -2.36
C VAL A 33 -9.01 32.29 -1.44
N GLY A 34 -8.21 31.23 -1.41
CA GLY A 34 -7.01 31.14 -0.57
C GLY A 34 -7.25 30.70 0.87
N SER A 35 -8.49 30.38 1.25
CA SER A 35 -8.75 29.71 2.53
C SER A 35 -8.20 28.28 2.51
N LEU A 36 -7.66 27.81 3.64
CA LEU A 36 -7.11 26.47 3.80
C LEU A 36 -8.04 25.62 4.67
N GLY A 37 -8.38 24.45 4.16
CA GLY A 37 -9.03 23.36 4.89
C GLY A 37 -8.10 22.17 5.04
N TYR A 38 -8.62 21.06 5.53
CA TYR A 38 -7.90 19.80 5.53
C TYR A 38 -8.86 18.63 5.38
N ARG A 39 -8.30 17.49 4.98
CA ARG A 39 -8.95 16.18 5.04
C ARG A 39 -7.98 15.13 5.56
N CYS A 40 -8.49 14.13 6.26
CA CYS A 40 -7.67 13.00 6.65
C CYS A 40 -7.50 12.02 5.49
N ALA A 41 -6.37 11.33 5.47
CA ALA A 41 -6.08 10.25 4.55
C ALA A 41 -5.37 9.11 5.28
N CYS A 42 -5.57 7.89 4.80
CA CYS A 42 -4.97 6.69 5.37
C CYS A 42 -3.82 6.19 4.51
N SER A 43 -2.84 5.54 5.15
CA SER A 43 -1.77 4.83 4.46
C SER A 43 -2.31 3.71 3.57
N VAL A 44 -1.52 3.28 2.59
CA VAL A 44 -1.86 2.13 1.72
C VAL A 44 -2.20 0.90 2.58
N GLY A 45 -3.26 0.18 2.20
CA GLY A 45 -3.80 -0.94 2.97
C GLY A 45 -4.73 -0.56 4.13
N TRP A 46 -5.03 0.73 4.28
CA TRP A 46 -5.99 1.23 5.26
C TRP A 46 -7.05 2.09 4.59
N ARG A 47 -8.32 1.88 4.95
CA ARG A 47 -9.46 2.68 4.49
C ARG A 47 -9.84 3.73 5.54
N LEU A 48 -10.24 4.92 5.08
CA LEU A 48 -10.77 5.96 5.96
C LEU A 48 -12.11 5.52 6.55
N ALA A 49 -12.24 5.64 7.87
CA ALA A 49 -13.46 5.32 8.59
C ALA A 49 -14.55 6.38 8.32
N VAL A 50 -15.78 6.05 8.71
CA VAL A 50 -16.97 6.91 8.50
C VAL A 50 -16.86 8.25 9.23
N ASP A 51 -16.09 8.31 10.31
CA ASP A 51 -15.81 9.54 11.06
C ASP A 51 -14.85 10.51 10.34
N LEU A 52 -14.33 10.11 9.17
CA LEU A 52 -13.41 10.87 8.33
C LEU A 52 -12.07 11.20 9.01
N LYS A 53 -11.68 10.47 10.06
CA LYS A 53 -10.46 10.72 10.84
C LYS A 53 -9.66 9.46 11.14
N ASN A 54 -10.33 8.38 11.51
CA ASN A 54 -9.71 7.10 11.82
C ASN A 54 -9.54 6.24 10.56
N CYS A 55 -8.68 5.23 10.67
CA CYS A 55 -8.29 4.36 9.57
C CYS A 55 -8.47 2.90 9.98
N ASN A 56 -9.21 2.14 9.17
CA ASN A 56 -9.45 0.71 9.36
C ASN A 56 -8.58 -0.09 8.39
N LEU A 57 -8.02 -1.21 8.85
CA LEU A 57 -7.24 -2.10 7.99
C LEU A 57 -8.13 -2.70 6.89
N VAL A 58 -7.57 -2.89 5.69
CA VAL A 58 -8.20 -3.69 4.64
C VAL A 58 -7.84 -5.16 4.84
N GLU A 59 -8.85 -5.97 5.12
CA GLU A 59 -8.68 -7.40 5.37
C GLU A 59 -8.99 -8.25 4.12
N GLU A 60 -9.86 -7.75 3.24
CA GLU A 60 -10.29 -8.44 2.03
C GLU A 60 -9.83 -7.70 0.78
N PHE A 61 -9.08 -8.38 -0.07
CA PHE A 61 -8.55 -7.81 -1.31
C PHE A 61 -8.17 -8.91 -2.31
N LEU A 62 -8.11 -8.54 -3.58
CA LEU A 62 -7.55 -9.35 -4.65
C LEU A 62 -6.04 -9.16 -4.71
N LEU A 63 -5.27 -10.21 -4.44
CA LEU A 63 -3.83 -10.23 -4.67
C LEU A 63 -3.53 -10.77 -6.08
N TYR A 64 -2.65 -10.10 -6.82
CA TYR A 64 -2.26 -10.55 -8.15
C TYR A 64 -0.82 -10.15 -8.51
N SER A 65 -0.21 -10.96 -9.38
CA SER A 65 1.10 -10.70 -9.95
C SER A 65 0.97 -10.06 -11.35
N GLN A 66 1.91 -9.17 -11.65
CA GLN A 66 2.29 -8.76 -12.98
C GLN A 66 3.78 -9.09 -13.14
N GLN A 67 4.30 -9.05 -14.36
CA GLN A 67 5.68 -9.42 -14.67
C GLN A 67 6.73 -8.82 -13.70
N ARG A 68 6.51 -7.62 -13.15
CA ARG A 68 7.48 -6.93 -12.28
C ARG A 68 6.89 -6.43 -10.96
N PHE A 69 5.61 -6.72 -10.71
CA PHE A 69 4.89 -6.18 -9.56
C PHE A 69 4.00 -7.24 -8.93
N ILE A 70 3.90 -7.24 -7.61
CA ILE A 70 2.81 -7.87 -6.89
C ILE A 70 1.97 -6.75 -6.30
N LYS A 71 0.65 -6.82 -6.50
CA LYS A 71 -0.29 -5.78 -6.07
C LYS A 71 -1.50 -6.40 -5.41
N GLY A 72 -2.07 -5.67 -4.46
CA GLY A 72 -3.36 -5.98 -3.84
C GLY A 72 -4.36 -4.90 -4.22
N ARG A 73 -5.55 -5.30 -4.67
CA ARG A 73 -6.65 -4.39 -5.00
C ARG A 73 -7.85 -4.65 -4.12
N VAL A 74 -8.43 -3.58 -3.60
CA VAL A 74 -9.69 -3.64 -2.86
C VAL A 74 -10.78 -4.11 -3.80
N LEU A 75 -11.66 -5.01 -3.34
CA LEU A 75 -12.73 -5.57 -4.16
C LEU A 75 -13.84 -4.54 -4.44
N ASP A 76 -14.27 -3.82 -3.39
CA ASP A 76 -15.32 -2.80 -3.46
C ASP A 76 -14.76 -1.43 -3.06
N PRO A 77 -14.22 -0.65 -4.01
CA PRO A 77 -13.68 0.67 -3.72
C PRO A 77 -14.81 1.66 -3.44
N VAL A 78 -14.92 2.11 -2.18
CA VAL A 78 -15.89 3.14 -1.75
C VAL A 78 -15.50 4.55 -2.23
N LEU A 79 -14.24 4.75 -2.62
CA LEU A 79 -13.69 6.01 -3.11
C LEU A 79 -12.88 5.75 -4.38
N GLU A 80 -13.07 6.57 -5.43
CA GLU A 80 -12.38 6.39 -6.73
C GLU A 80 -10.84 6.32 -6.61
N ASN A 81 -10.27 6.98 -5.61
CA ASN A 81 -8.83 7.05 -5.39
C ASN A 81 -8.30 6.03 -4.36
N PHE A 82 -9.16 5.13 -3.84
CA PHE A 82 -8.77 4.08 -2.91
C PHE A 82 -8.87 2.72 -3.59
N SER A 83 -7.74 2.21 -4.07
CA SER A 83 -7.71 0.91 -4.76
C SER A 83 -6.59 -0.01 -4.31
N ASP A 84 -5.48 0.49 -3.76
CA ASP A 84 -4.35 -0.34 -3.33
C ASP A 84 -4.53 -0.85 -1.89
N ALA A 85 -4.62 -2.17 -1.73
CA ALA A 85 -4.80 -2.85 -0.45
C ALA A 85 -3.49 -3.27 0.24
N ILE A 86 -2.39 -3.36 -0.51
CA ILE A 86 -1.04 -3.57 0.05
C ILE A 86 -0.05 -2.64 -0.62
N LEU A 87 1.10 -2.42 0.02
CA LEU A 87 2.21 -1.75 -0.63
C LEU A 87 2.69 -2.61 -1.81
N PRO A 88 2.74 -2.06 -3.04
CA PRO A 88 3.12 -2.84 -4.20
C PRO A 88 4.57 -3.28 -4.07
N TYR A 89 4.83 -4.58 -4.17
CA TYR A 89 6.18 -5.12 -4.22
C TYR A 89 6.66 -5.10 -5.66
N ALA A 90 7.81 -4.47 -5.91
CA ALA A 90 8.34 -4.24 -7.25
C ALA A 90 9.78 -4.74 -7.36
N SER A 91 10.10 -5.42 -8.46
CA SER A 91 11.48 -5.78 -8.79
C SER A 91 11.74 -5.60 -10.28
N ARG A 92 12.82 -4.89 -10.61
CA ARG A 92 13.27 -4.69 -12.00
C ARG A 92 13.93 -5.92 -12.60
N ARG A 93 14.32 -6.90 -11.78
CA ARG A 93 15.02 -8.11 -12.24
C ARG A 93 14.13 -9.35 -12.19
N ALA A 94 13.05 -9.30 -11.42
CA ALA A 94 12.17 -10.43 -11.26
C ALA A 94 11.20 -10.59 -12.43
N ARG A 95 10.74 -11.83 -12.59
CA ARG A 95 9.51 -12.18 -13.30
C ARG A 95 8.60 -12.97 -12.37
N PHE A 96 7.66 -12.28 -11.75
CA PHE A 96 6.69 -12.92 -10.86
C PHE A 96 5.66 -13.70 -11.66
N VAL A 97 5.42 -14.96 -11.31
CA VAL A 97 4.45 -15.83 -11.98
C VAL A 97 3.53 -16.48 -10.94
N GLY A 98 4.02 -17.51 -10.25
CA GLY A 98 3.30 -18.17 -9.16
C GLY A 98 3.20 -17.24 -7.96
N LEU A 99 2.02 -17.24 -7.32
CA LEU A 99 1.68 -16.34 -6.24
C LEU A 99 0.64 -17.02 -5.36
N ASP A 100 0.85 -16.98 -4.05
CA ASP A 100 -0.16 -17.37 -3.07
C ASP A 100 0.06 -16.63 -1.74
N PHE A 101 -0.93 -16.68 -0.85
CA PHE A 101 -0.97 -15.89 0.38
C PHE A 101 -1.31 -16.73 1.60
N ASP A 102 -0.44 -16.66 2.61
CA ASP A 102 -0.71 -17.17 3.95
C ASP A 102 -1.39 -16.07 4.78
N ALA A 103 -2.68 -16.26 5.04
CA ALA A 103 -3.47 -15.32 5.81
C ALA A 103 -3.20 -15.36 7.34
N ARG A 104 -2.59 -16.43 7.85
CA ARG A 104 -2.31 -16.56 9.30
C ARG A 104 -1.11 -15.70 9.69
N ASP A 105 -0.02 -15.85 8.94
CA ASP A 105 1.23 -15.10 9.19
C ASP A 105 1.39 -13.88 8.28
N GLU A 106 0.41 -13.61 7.41
CA GLU A 106 0.35 -12.45 6.50
C GLU A 106 1.51 -12.39 5.49
N HIS A 107 1.93 -13.56 4.99
CA HIS A 107 3.04 -13.68 4.05
C HIS A 107 2.58 -13.96 2.63
N ILE A 108 3.23 -13.29 1.68
CA ILE A 108 3.08 -13.50 0.25
C ILE A 108 4.20 -14.42 -0.20
N TYR A 109 3.82 -15.57 -0.76
CA TYR A 109 4.74 -16.50 -1.41
C TYR A 109 4.68 -16.25 -2.91
N TYR A 110 5.83 -16.13 -3.56
CA TYR A 110 5.89 -15.88 -4.99
C TYR A 110 7.09 -16.57 -5.65
N SER A 111 6.89 -17.05 -6.87
CA SER A 111 7.99 -17.57 -7.70
C SER A 111 8.56 -16.47 -8.59
N ASP A 112 9.88 -16.44 -8.70
CA ASP A 112 10.61 -15.65 -9.69
C ASP A 112 11.24 -16.58 -10.73
N VAL A 113 10.61 -16.68 -11.90
CA VAL A 113 11.03 -17.61 -12.97
C VAL A 113 12.29 -17.18 -13.70
N LEU A 114 12.81 -15.96 -13.46
CA LEU A 114 14.12 -15.58 -13.99
C LEU A 114 15.27 -15.97 -13.05
N GLN A 115 14.95 -16.18 -11.76
CA GLN A 115 15.93 -16.55 -10.75
C GLN A 115 15.79 -18.01 -10.32
N ASP A 116 14.74 -18.71 -10.76
CA ASP A 116 14.36 -20.06 -10.33
C ASP A 116 14.28 -20.20 -8.80
N VAL A 117 13.70 -19.19 -8.15
CA VAL A 117 13.59 -19.13 -6.68
C VAL A 117 12.15 -18.85 -6.26
N ILE A 118 11.71 -19.54 -5.21
CA ILE A 118 10.50 -19.21 -4.46
C ILE A 118 10.91 -18.35 -3.28
N TYR A 119 10.31 -17.17 -3.19
CA TYR A 119 10.50 -16.22 -2.11
C TYR A 119 9.25 -16.13 -1.26
N ARG A 120 9.45 -15.65 -0.03
CA ARG A 120 8.39 -15.18 0.86
C ARG A 120 8.69 -13.76 1.29
N ILE A 121 7.65 -12.94 1.42
CA ILE A 121 7.74 -11.60 1.98
C ILE A 121 6.49 -11.30 2.79
N HIS A 122 6.60 -10.57 3.90
CA HIS A 122 5.43 -10.15 4.65
C HIS A 122 4.63 -9.10 3.86
N LYS A 123 3.30 -9.04 3.99
CA LYS A 123 2.42 -8.12 3.23
C LYS A 123 2.76 -6.64 3.38
N ASN A 124 3.45 -6.27 4.47
CA ASN A 124 3.95 -4.91 4.71
C ASN A 124 5.24 -4.59 3.92
N GLY A 125 5.77 -5.52 3.12
CA GLY A 125 6.97 -5.36 2.31
C GLY A 125 8.29 -5.66 3.02
N THR A 126 8.26 -6.20 4.24
CA THR A 126 9.46 -6.53 5.03
C THR A 126 9.72 -8.04 5.09
N GLY A 127 10.88 -8.44 5.61
CA GLY A 127 11.17 -9.87 5.88
C GLY A 127 11.25 -10.73 4.62
N ARG A 128 11.85 -10.22 3.53
CA ARG A 128 12.02 -11.01 2.31
C ARG A 128 13.03 -12.13 2.52
N GLU A 129 12.61 -13.36 2.26
CA GLU A 129 13.39 -14.57 2.48
C GLU A 129 13.31 -15.51 1.27
N ILE A 130 14.35 -16.32 1.09
CA ILE A 130 14.37 -17.41 0.12
C ILE A 130 13.77 -18.63 0.81
N VAL A 131 12.67 -19.15 0.28
CA VAL A 131 12.03 -20.38 0.78
C VAL A 131 12.67 -21.60 0.12
N LEU A 132 12.87 -21.51 -1.19
CA LEU A 132 13.46 -22.58 -1.98
C LEU A 132 14.20 -22.00 -3.18
N ALA A 133 15.47 -22.36 -3.32
CA ALA A 133 16.15 -22.27 -4.62
C ALA A 133 15.75 -23.51 -5.42
N SER A 134 14.89 -23.33 -6.42
CA SER A 134 14.40 -24.42 -7.25
C SER A 134 15.54 -24.95 -8.12
N GLN A 135 15.69 -26.27 -8.21
CA GLN A 135 16.49 -26.91 -9.27
C GLN A 135 15.65 -27.15 -10.54
N ASN A 136 14.36 -26.83 -10.49
CA ASN A 136 13.45 -26.90 -11.63
C ASN A 136 13.37 -25.52 -12.29
N GLU A 137 13.57 -25.49 -13.60
CA GLU A 137 13.44 -24.27 -14.42
C GLU A 137 11.98 -23.78 -14.40
N GLY A 138 11.79 -22.52 -14.00
CA GLY A 138 10.54 -21.78 -14.19
C GLY A 138 9.33 -22.33 -13.42
N VAL A 139 9.28 -22.16 -12.10
CA VAL A 139 8.09 -22.49 -11.29
C VAL A 139 6.90 -21.61 -11.67
N GLU A 140 5.93 -22.16 -12.40
CA GLU A 140 4.75 -21.43 -12.90
C GLU A 140 3.58 -21.35 -11.91
N GLY A 141 3.52 -22.26 -10.93
CA GLY A 141 2.44 -22.32 -9.94
C GLY A 141 2.93 -22.77 -8.57
N LEU A 142 2.30 -22.26 -7.52
CA LEU A 142 2.52 -22.65 -6.13
C LEU A 142 1.20 -22.52 -5.36
N ALA A 143 1.05 -23.32 -4.31
CA ALA A 143 -0.07 -23.25 -3.38
C ALA A 143 0.45 -23.44 -1.94
N VAL A 144 -0.12 -22.69 -1.01
CA VAL A 144 0.11 -22.77 0.44
C VAL A 144 -1.06 -23.53 1.06
N ASP A 145 -0.75 -24.48 1.95
CA ASP A 145 -1.71 -25.31 2.69
C ASP A 145 -2.02 -24.72 4.08
#